data_AF-A0A3P1WVF8-F1
#
_entry.id   AF-A0A3P1WVF8-F1
#
_cell.length_a   1.000
_cell.length_b   1.000
_cell.length_c   1.000
_cell.angle_alpha   90.00
_cell.angle_beta   90.00
_cell.angle_gamma   90.00
#
_symmetry.space_group_name_H-M   'P 1'
#
loop_
_entity.id
_entity.type
_entity.pdbx_description
1 polymer ?
#
loop_
_entity_poly.entity_id
_entity_poly.type
_entity_poly.pdbx_seq_one_letter_code
_entity_poly.pdbx_strand_id
1 'polypeptide(L)'
;MHLLGSTFCCEVPDEWREIKQPGYVIAAAPSSSLGFTPNVVLRESIVEGRPDALAAISQANLRSVAEIPGTVVVHVEAVERHGEEHRRIWMLTPVAPEEIHGNILCLLIVQDLVVTDGAIAELTLTLPLIEWTPGDHHQAILDTLRALPPAERNAPATTSTIPEVTLDEWATARDGAPREDLSVLTPPNLMLQAEPLVLSDATATTFFAHAEQRVFTPVTGQVRDELAAAGLVEQDGSPTGAGFWYIDHLLSGTGWNITVATPTPHVFRFWVTDATTIFTAPHPDEDGATLLAYCPSNDLFRILLGWVTATPAWPMDVHLELSGQQLQDKLERDTLTFTGSDDAAEFAKHPWTLLSLRNSADETFLNWIHTSSRGQAAAWFEPTLRNANDLITVRQHIDAPLWLQLMSTIAENQ
;
A
#
# COMPACT_ATOMS: atom_id res chain seq x y z
N MET A 1 -25.77 7.28 14.21
CA MET A 1 -26.78 6.22 14.40
C MET A 1 -26.07 4.92 14.75
N HIS A 2 -26.76 3.95 15.38
CA HIS A 2 -26.16 2.63 15.70
C HIS A 2 -26.50 1.61 14.63
N LEU A 3 -25.46 1.02 14.03
CA LEU A 3 -25.59 -0.16 13.19
C LEU A 3 -25.63 -1.39 14.10
N LEU A 4 -26.81 -2.00 14.21
CA LEU A 4 -27.06 -3.10 15.16
C LEU A 4 -27.05 -4.45 14.46
N GLY A 5 -26.05 -5.26 14.76
CA GLY A 5 -26.03 -6.69 14.48
C GLY A 5 -26.79 -7.50 15.53
N SER A 6 -26.54 -8.79 15.55
CA SER A 6 -27.08 -9.78 16.48
C SER A 6 -26.29 -9.79 17.78
N THR A 7 -24.97 -9.75 17.70
CA THR A 7 -24.04 -9.82 18.84
C THR A 7 -23.20 -8.54 18.96
N PHE A 8 -22.94 -7.84 17.87
CA PHE A 8 -22.08 -6.66 17.81
C PHE A 8 -22.84 -5.43 17.31
N CYS A 9 -22.27 -4.25 17.59
CA CYS A 9 -22.73 -3.00 17.01
C CYS A 9 -21.55 -2.06 16.73
N CYS A 10 -21.80 -1.09 15.85
CA CYS A 10 -20.92 0.06 15.65
C CYS A 10 -21.76 1.33 15.44
N GLU A 11 -21.10 2.48 15.48
CA GLU A 11 -21.68 3.79 15.24
C GLU A 11 -21.27 4.27 13.86
N VAL A 12 -22.26 4.75 13.11
CA VAL A 12 -22.08 5.33 11.78
C VAL A 12 -22.74 6.71 11.75
N PRO A 13 -22.38 7.61 10.82
CA PRO A 13 -22.99 8.95 10.77
C PRO A 13 -24.52 8.89 10.61
N ASP A 14 -25.22 9.85 11.21
CA ASP A 14 -26.69 9.85 11.29
C ASP A 14 -27.38 9.96 9.92
N GLU A 15 -26.69 10.55 8.95
CA GLU A 15 -27.16 10.76 7.59
C GLU A 15 -26.98 9.53 6.68
N TRP A 16 -26.26 8.50 7.15
CA TRP A 16 -26.07 7.26 6.41
C TRP A 16 -27.37 6.44 6.39
N ARG A 17 -27.56 5.66 5.33
CA ARG A 17 -28.75 4.82 5.15
C ARG A 17 -28.43 3.38 5.47
N GLU A 18 -29.23 2.80 6.35
CA GLU A 18 -29.10 1.40 6.77
C GLU A 18 -29.93 0.47 5.86
N ILE A 19 -29.35 -0.68 5.51
CA ILE A 19 -29.99 -1.80 4.83
C ILE A 19 -29.69 -3.07 5.61
N LYS A 20 -30.73 -3.67 6.20
CA LYS A 20 -30.63 -4.96 6.91
C LYS A 20 -30.90 -6.13 5.97
N GLN A 21 -30.03 -7.12 6.00
CA GLN A 21 -30.24 -8.41 5.33
C GLN A 21 -29.94 -9.56 6.29
N PRO A 22 -30.46 -10.78 6.06
CA PRO A 22 -30.12 -11.91 6.91
C PRO A 22 -28.59 -12.15 6.93
N GLY A 23 -27.97 -12.10 8.11
CA GLY A 23 -26.54 -12.36 8.30
C GLY A 23 -25.60 -11.16 8.11
N TYR A 24 -26.09 -10.00 7.65
CA TYR A 24 -25.29 -8.77 7.61
C TYR A 24 -26.12 -7.50 7.60
N VAL A 25 -25.52 -6.42 8.08
CA VAL A 25 -26.10 -5.08 8.06
C VAL A 25 -25.16 -4.14 7.32
N ILE A 26 -25.72 -3.33 6.42
CA ILE A 26 -24.97 -2.36 5.62
C ILE A 26 -25.41 -0.96 6.03
N ALA A 27 -24.48 -0.04 6.20
CA ALA A 27 -24.76 1.39 6.16
C ALA A 27 -23.98 2.03 5.03
N ALA A 28 -24.62 2.94 4.29
CA ALA A 28 -24.02 3.63 3.16
C ALA A 28 -24.21 5.14 3.26
N ALA A 29 -23.21 5.90 2.81
CA ALA A 29 -23.27 7.36 2.74
C ALA A 29 -24.41 7.84 1.83
N PRO A 30 -24.97 9.04 2.08
CA PRO A 30 -26.09 9.57 1.31
C PRO A 30 -25.72 9.97 -0.14
N SER A 31 -24.43 10.18 -0.42
CA SER A 31 -23.90 10.58 -1.72
C SER A 31 -22.74 9.70 -2.15
N SER A 32 -22.56 9.54 -3.46
CA SER A 32 -21.37 8.93 -4.06
C SER A 32 -20.29 9.97 -4.34
N SER A 33 -19.07 9.50 -4.44
CA SER A 33 -17.88 10.23 -4.83
C SER A 33 -17.17 9.45 -5.91
N LEU A 34 -16.94 10.09 -7.05
CA LEU A 34 -16.35 9.46 -8.24
C LEU A 34 -17.04 8.14 -8.64
N GLY A 35 -18.36 8.05 -8.48
CA GLY A 35 -19.16 6.86 -8.80
C GLY A 35 -19.21 5.79 -7.71
N PHE A 36 -18.49 5.95 -6.60
CA PHE A 36 -18.54 5.01 -5.48
C PHE A 36 -19.25 5.60 -4.27
N THR A 37 -20.12 4.84 -3.61
CA THR A 37 -20.76 5.25 -2.36
C THR A 37 -20.03 4.62 -1.18
N PRO A 38 -19.37 5.44 -0.32
CA PRO A 38 -18.78 4.94 0.91
C PRO A 38 -19.78 4.12 1.72
N ASN A 39 -19.33 2.98 2.23
CA ASN A 39 -20.20 2.08 2.96
C ASN A 39 -19.43 1.29 4.01
N VAL A 40 -20.18 0.77 4.97
CA VAL A 40 -19.70 -0.18 5.96
C VAL A 40 -20.62 -1.39 5.99
N VAL A 41 -20.03 -2.57 6.06
CA VAL A 41 -20.74 -3.85 6.12
C VAL A 41 -20.33 -4.56 7.40
N LEU A 42 -21.29 -4.82 8.30
CA LEU A 42 -21.11 -5.66 9.47
C LEU A 42 -21.65 -7.06 9.15
N ARG A 43 -20.76 -8.05 9.10
CA ARG A 43 -21.09 -9.48 9.03
C ARG A 43 -20.80 -10.14 10.36
N GLU A 44 -21.66 -11.06 10.78
CA GLU A 44 -21.47 -11.78 12.03
C GLU A 44 -21.68 -13.26 11.82
N SER A 45 -20.86 -14.10 12.44
CA SER A 45 -21.01 -15.55 12.39
C SER A 45 -20.68 -16.20 13.72
N ILE A 46 -21.34 -17.32 13.99
CA ILE A 46 -20.95 -18.24 15.07
C ILE A 46 -19.64 -18.90 14.68
N VAL A 47 -18.70 -18.96 15.61
CA VAL A 47 -17.39 -19.61 15.45
C VAL A 47 -17.08 -20.49 16.66
N GLU A 48 -16.25 -21.51 16.46
CA GLU A 48 -15.79 -22.36 17.56
C GLU A 48 -14.91 -21.57 18.55
N GLY A 49 -15.02 -21.86 19.84
CA GLY A 49 -14.18 -21.23 20.86
C GLY A 49 -12.74 -21.73 20.79
N ARG A 50 -11.85 -20.95 20.16
CA ARG A 50 -10.43 -21.26 19.98
C ARG A 50 -9.54 -20.04 20.26
N PRO A 51 -8.44 -20.17 21.02
CA PRO A 51 -7.53 -19.05 21.30
C PRO A 51 -6.94 -18.38 20.07
N ASP A 52 -6.70 -19.11 18.97
CA ASP A 52 -6.14 -18.58 17.73
C ASP A 52 -7.20 -18.21 16.67
N ALA A 53 -8.49 -18.19 17.05
CA ALA A 53 -9.60 -18.00 16.12
C ALA A 53 -9.47 -16.72 15.28
N LEU A 54 -9.12 -15.61 15.94
CA LEU A 54 -8.94 -14.32 15.29
C LEU A 54 -7.79 -14.35 14.27
N ALA A 55 -6.66 -14.95 14.64
CA ALA A 55 -5.51 -15.09 13.74
C ALA A 55 -5.84 -16.02 12.55
N ALA A 56 -6.54 -17.12 12.81
CA ALA A 56 -6.94 -18.06 11.77
C ALA A 56 -7.90 -17.45 10.75
N ILE A 57 -8.89 -16.69 11.21
CA ILE A 57 -9.84 -16.02 10.32
C ILE A 57 -9.15 -14.87 9.58
N SER A 58 -8.31 -14.09 10.26
CA SER A 58 -7.52 -13.04 9.61
C SER A 58 -6.62 -13.61 8.50
N GLN A 59 -5.89 -14.69 8.77
CA GLN A 59 -5.05 -15.33 7.76
C GLN A 59 -5.86 -15.89 6.58
N ALA A 60 -7.07 -16.37 6.83
CA ALA A 60 -7.98 -16.80 5.76
C ALA A 60 -8.42 -15.62 4.88
N ASN A 61 -8.78 -14.49 5.49
CA ASN A 61 -9.13 -13.27 4.77
C ASN A 61 -7.94 -12.77 3.95
N LEU A 62 -6.73 -12.76 4.51
CA LEU A 62 -5.50 -12.39 3.78
C LEU A 62 -5.24 -13.29 2.57
N ARG A 63 -5.43 -14.62 2.69
CA ARG A 63 -5.32 -15.54 1.55
C ARG A 63 -6.35 -15.24 0.45
N SER A 64 -7.55 -14.83 0.83
CA SER A 64 -8.61 -14.48 -0.14
C SER A 64 -8.31 -13.20 -0.91
N VAL A 65 -7.43 -12.31 -0.40
CA VAL A 65 -7.05 -11.08 -1.11
C VAL A 65 -6.40 -11.37 -2.47
N ALA A 66 -5.67 -12.49 -2.59
CA ALA A 66 -5.07 -12.90 -3.86
C ALA A 66 -6.11 -13.19 -4.96
N GLU A 67 -7.38 -13.41 -4.60
CA GLU A 67 -8.48 -13.61 -5.55
C GLU A 67 -9.04 -12.28 -6.09
N ILE A 68 -8.62 -11.13 -5.53
CA ILE A 68 -9.07 -9.79 -5.92
C ILE A 68 -7.96 -9.12 -6.74
N PRO A 69 -8.11 -8.99 -8.08
CA PRO A 69 -7.04 -8.50 -8.94
C PRO A 69 -6.57 -7.09 -8.58
N GLY A 70 -5.26 -6.93 -8.49
CA GLY A 70 -4.62 -5.64 -8.23
C GLY A 70 -4.74 -5.11 -6.80
N THR A 71 -5.38 -5.84 -5.88
CA THR A 71 -5.49 -5.45 -4.48
C THR A 71 -4.16 -5.61 -3.74
N VAL A 72 -3.77 -4.59 -2.99
CA VAL A 72 -2.56 -4.57 -2.16
C VAL A 72 -2.95 -4.47 -0.69
N VAL A 73 -2.47 -5.38 0.16
CA VAL A 73 -2.57 -5.22 1.62
C VAL A 73 -1.44 -4.30 2.07
N VAL A 74 -1.79 -3.15 2.65
CA VAL A 74 -0.80 -2.12 3.02
C VAL A 74 -0.46 -2.13 4.50
N HIS A 75 -1.34 -2.67 5.35
CA HIS A 75 -1.12 -2.72 6.79
C HIS A 75 -1.96 -3.82 7.44
N VAL A 76 -1.38 -4.47 8.46
CA VAL A 76 -2.08 -5.38 9.37
C VAL A 76 -1.66 -5.02 10.79
N GLU A 77 -2.63 -4.88 11.69
CA GLU A 77 -2.38 -4.48 13.08
C GLU A 77 -3.33 -5.18 14.04
N ALA A 78 -2.88 -5.31 15.29
CA ALA A 78 -3.71 -5.73 16.41
C ALA A 78 -3.95 -4.51 17.29
N VAL A 79 -5.22 -4.19 17.58
CA VAL A 79 -5.60 -3.03 18.39
C VAL A 79 -6.53 -3.46 19.52
N GLU A 80 -6.29 -2.99 20.74
CA GLU A 80 -7.24 -3.19 21.84
C GLU A 80 -8.33 -2.11 21.79
N ARG A 81 -9.59 -2.55 21.73
CA ARG A 81 -10.77 -1.68 21.74
C ARG A 81 -11.88 -2.33 22.55
N HIS A 82 -12.52 -1.53 23.40
CA HIS A 82 -13.64 -1.97 24.25
C HIS A 82 -13.37 -3.23 25.09
N GLY A 83 -12.10 -3.47 25.44
CA GLY A 83 -11.67 -4.63 26.24
C GLY A 83 -11.41 -5.90 25.44
N GLU A 84 -11.49 -5.84 24.10
CA GLU A 84 -11.23 -6.96 23.19
C GLU A 84 -10.07 -6.64 22.25
N GLU A 85 -9.37 -7.68 21.78
CA GLU A 85 -8.42 -7.54 20.68
C GLU A 85 -9.18 -7.51 19.35
N HIS A 86 -8.87 -6.52 18.54
CA HIS A 86 -9.32 -6.39 17.17
C HIS A 86 -8.16 -6.64 16.20
N ARG A 87 -8.46 -7.26 15.05
CA ARG A 87 -7.52 -7.43 13.96
C ARG A 87 -7.93 -6.54 12.79
N ARG A 88 -7.09 -5.56 12.45
CA ARG A 88 -7.34 -4.67 11.31
C ARG A 88 -6.47 -5.02 10.12
N ILE A 89 -7.09 -5.08 8.96
CA ILE A 89 -6.44 -5.31 7.66
C ILE A 89 -6.79 -4.13 6.76
N TRP A 90 -5.77 -3.42 6.29
CA TRP A 90 -5.90 -2.27 5.41
C TRP A 90 -5.49 -2.66 4.00
N MET A 91 -6.33 -2.36 3.02
CA MET A 91 -6.16 -2.76 1.63
C MET A 91 -6.44 -1.59 0.68
N LEU A 92 -5.70 -1.54 -0.41
CA LEU A 92 -5.98 -0.67 -1.56
C LEU A 92 -6.43 -1.54 -2.73
N THR A 93 -7.59 -1.25 -3.29
CA THR A 93 -8.15 -2.02 -4.42
C THR A 93 -8.53 -1.14 -5.59
N PRO A 94 -8.20 -1.52 -6.84
CA PRO A 94 -8.69 -0.81 -8.00
C PRO A 94 -10.12 -1.24 -8.32
N VAL A 95 -10.98 -0.29 -8.67
CA VAL A 95 -12.27 -0.55 -9.31
C VAL A 95 -12.44 0.38 -10.50
N ALA A 96 -13.33 0.05 -11.45
CA ALA A 96 -13.64 0.91 -12.59
C ALA A 96 -15.15 1.23 -12.63
N PRO A 97 -15.62 2.18 -11.81
CA PRO A 97 -17.01 2.63 -11.84
C PRO A 97 -17.37 3.20 -13.22
N GLU A 98 -18.63 3.01 -13.64
CA GLU A 98 -19.09 3.49 -14.95
C GLU A 98 -19.03 5.02 -15.06
N GLU A 99 -19.26 5.72 -13.94
CA GLU A 99 -19.34 7.18 -13.84
C GLU A 99 -18.02 7.90 -14.13
N ILE A 100 -16.89 7.20 -14.03
CA ILE A 100 -15.57 7.74 -14.38
C ILE A 100 -15.03 7.19 -15.69
N HIS A 101 -15.92 6.70 -16.56
CA HIS A 101 -15.65 6.36 -17.95
C HIS A 101 -14.54 5.32 -18.14
N GLY A 102 -14.48 4.33 -17.25
CA GLY A 102 -13.48 3.26 -17.29
C GLY A 102 -12.15 3.64 -16.65
N ASN A 103 -12.02 4.83 -16.07
CA ASN A 103 -10.87 5.14 -15.22
C ASN A 103 -10.91 4.29 -13.94
N ILE A 104 -9.72 3.97 -13.42
CA ILE A 104 -9.55 3.28 -12.15
C ILE A 104 -9.81 4.29 -11.02
N LEU A 105 -10.61 3.87 -10.05
CA LEU A 105 -10.74 4.47 -8.74
C LEU A 105 -10.06 3.54 -7.74
N CYS A 106 -9.06 4.04 -7.03
CA CYS A 106 -8.49 3.33 -5.90
C CYS A 106 -9.39 3.49 -4.67
N LEU A 107 -9.86 2.36 -4.15
CA LEU A 107 -10.61 2.31 -2.90
C LEU A 107 -9.69 1.90 -1.76
N LEU A 108 -9.87 2.56 -0.61
CA LEU A 108 -9.42 2.05 0.67
C LEU A 108 -10.47 1.08 1.21
N ILE A 109 -10.02 -0.10 1.62
CA ILE A 109 -10.83 -1.07 2.37
C ILE A 109 -10.14 -1.31 3.71
N VAL A 110 -10.88 -1.17 4.80
CA VAL A 110 -10.42 -1.56 6.14
C VAL A 110 -11.36 -2.61 6.69
N GLN A 111 -10.83 -3.80 6.95
CA GLN A 111 -11.53 -4.86 7.66
C GLN A 111 -11.12 -4.85 9.13
N ASP A 112 -12.08 -4.78 10.03
CA ASP A 112 -11.90 -4.86 11.48
C ASP A 112 -12.62 -6.12 11.99
N LEU A 113 -11.83 -7.06 12.51
CA LEU A 113 -12.28 -8.37 12.97
C LEU A 113 -12.21 -8.43 14.50
N VAL A 114 -13.25 -8.93 15.15
CA VAL A 114 -13.27 -9.14 16.61
C VAL A 114 -14.05 -10.40 16.96
N VAL A 115 -13.53 -11.19 17.90
CA VAL A 115 -14.17 -12.42 18.39
C VAL A 115 -14.58 -12.22 19.84
N THR A 116 -15.86 -12.44 20.14
CA THR A 116 -16.40 -12.36 21.51
C THR A 116 -17.43 -13.46 21.72
N ASP A 117 -17.29 -14.22 22.80
CA ASP A 117 -18.25 -15.24 23.24
C ASP A 117 -18.73 -16.22 22.15
N GLY A 118 -17.80 -16.70 21.31
CA GLY A 118 -18.10 -17.67 20.25
C GLY A 118 -18.78 -17.07 19.01
N ALA A 119 -18.75 -15.75 18.86
CA ALA A 119 -19.14 -15.06 17.65
C ALA A 119 -18.00 -14.18 17.12
N ILE A 120 -17.90 -14.05 15.81
CA ILE A 120 -17.03 -13.07 15.14
C ILE A 120 -17.88 -11.97 14.52
N ALA A 121 -17.40 -10.73 14.62
CA ALA A 121 -17.79 -9.65 13.72
C ALA A 121 -16.69 -9.37 12.70
N GLU A 122 -17.08 -9.20 11.45
CA GLU A 122 -16.25 -8.69 10.37
C GLU A 122 -16.87 -7.38 9.88
N LEU A 123 -16.30 -6.25 10.33
CA LEU A 123 -16.71 -4.92 9.91
C LEU A 123 -15.82 -4.47 8.76
N THR A 124 -16.39 -4.28 7.58
CA THR A 124 -15.65 -3.81 6.40
C THR A 124 -16.08 -2.40 6.04
N LEU A 125 -15.19 -1.43 6.20
CA LEU A 125 -15.35 -0.06 5.69
C LEU A 125 -14.75 0.01 4.28
N THR A 126 -15.47 0.57 3.31
CA THR A 126 -14.97 0.82 1.96
C THR A 126 -15.29 2.26 1.52
N LEU A 127 -14.29 2.96 0.99
CA LEU A 127 -14.40 4.33 0.49
C LEU A 127 -13.33 4.63 -0.56
N PRO A 128 -13.51 5.65 -1.42
CA PRO A 128 -12.44 6.13 -2.28
C PRO A 128 -11.24 6.61 -1.44
N LEU A 129 -10.02 6.23 -1.83
CA LEU A 129 -8.81 6.63 -1.09
C LEU A 129 -8.69 8.15 -0.94
N ILE A 130 -9.14 8.90 -1.95
CA ILE A 130 -9.11 10.37 -1.96
C ILE A 130 -10.02 11.02 -0.90
N GLU A 131 -10.99 10.29 -0.35
CA GLU A 131 -11.87 10.79 0.73
C GLU A 131 -11.34 10.49 2.13
N TRP A 132 -10.25 9.73 2.21
CA TRP A 132 -9.71 9.28 3.48
C TRP A 132 -8.53 10.16 3.92
N THR A 133 -8.49 10.46 5.22
CA THR A 133 -7.30 11.00 5.87
C THR A 133 -7.07 10.33 7.22
N PRO A 134 -5.82 10.23 7.70
CA PRO A 134 -5.55 9.63 9.01
C PRO A 134 -6.36 10.27 10.13
N GLY A 135 -7.07 9.46 10.91
CA GLY A 135 -7.88 9.91 12.04
C GLY A 135 -9.18 10.62 11.66
N ASP A 136 -9.64 10.49 10.42
CA ASP A 136 -10.92 11.06 9.99
C ASP A 136 -12.14 10.36 10.62
N HIS A 137 -13.30 10.90 10.32
CA HIS A 137 -14.58 10.38 10.80
C HIS A 137 -14.92 8.99 10.25
N HIS A 138 -14.38 8.58 9.10
CA HIS A 138 -14.58 7.23 8.58
C HIS A 138 -13.81 6.21 9.43
N GLN A 139 -12.56 6.51 9.78
CA GLN A 139 -11.77 5.67 10.68
C GLN A 139 -12.43 5.56 12.06
N ALA A 140 -13.05 6.64 12.56
CA ALA A 140 -13.76 6.63 13.83
C ALA A 140 -14.93 5.61 13.89
N ILE A 141 -15.55 5.25 12.74
CA ILE A 141 -16.57 4.20 12.67
C ILE A 141 -16.01 2.87 13.17
N LEU A 142 -14.80 2.51 12.74
CA LEU A 142 -14.13 1.26 13.11
C LEU A 142 -13.85 1.20 14.60
N ASP A 143 -13.43 2.33 15.21
CA ASP A 143 -13.14 2.42 16.64
C ASP A 143 -14.38 2.25 17.54
N THR A 144 -15.58 2.29 16.97
CA THR A 144 -16.83 2.13 17.73
C THR A 144 -17.36 0.69 17.76
N LEU A 145 -16.77 -0.21 16.96
CA LEU A 145 -17.15 -1.63 16.90
C LEU A 145 -16.98 -2.27 18.27
N ARG A 146 -18.04 -2.86 18.80
CA ARG A 146 -18.05 -3.51 20.12
C ARG A 146 -19.13 -4.58 20.19
N ALA A 147 -18.95 -5.54 21.09
CA ALA A 147 -20.02 -6.46 21.45
C ALA A 147 -21.15 -5.70 22.17
N LEU A 148 -22.40 -6.08 21.88
CA LEU A 148 -23.58 -5.64 22.62
C LEU A 148 -23.49 -6.09 24.08
N PRO A 149 -24.24 -5.48 25.02
CA PRO A 149 -24.38 -6.03 26.37
C PRO A 149 -24.88 -7.48 26.33
N PRO A 150 -24.40 -8.39 27.22
CA PRO A 150 -24.77 -9.82 27.17
C PRO A 150 -26.28 -10.10 27.14
N ALA A 151 -27.09 -9.25 27.77
CA ALA A 151 -28.55 -9.39 27.79
C ALA A 151 -29.25 -9.04 26.46
N GLU A 152 -28.57 -8.34 25.55
CA GLU A 152 -29.09 -7.88 24.27
C GLU A 152 -28.58 -8.73 23.09
N ARG A 153 -27.61 -9.60 23.34
CA ARG A 153 -27.01 -10.46 22.31
C ARG A 153 -27.97 -11.55 21.86
N ASN A 154 -28.04 -11.72 20.55
CA ASN A 154 -28.67 -12.84 19.88
C ASN A 154 -27.61 -13.60 19.08
N ALA A 155 -27.81 -14.91 18.93
CA ALA A 155 -26.93 -15.74 18.11
C ALA A 155 -26.94 -15.24 16.65
N PRO A 156 -25.77 -15.06 16.01
CA PRO A 156 -25.69 -14.78 14.58
C PRO A 156 -26.41 -15.83 13.74
N ALA A 157 -26.94 -15.42 12.58
CA ALA A 157 -27.71 -16.29 11.69
C ALA A 157 -26.84 -17.29 10.91
N THR A 158 -25.54 -17.03 10.81
CA THR A 158 -24.57 -17.82 10.04
C THR A 158 -23.53 -18.45 10.96
N THR A 159 -22.87 -19.51 10.47
CA THR A 159 -21.76 -20.18 11.14
C THR A 159 -20.56 -20.17 10.20
N SER A 160 -19.39 -19.87 10.74
CA SER A 160 -18.13 -19.89 10.01
C SER A 160 -17.22 -20.96 10.61
N THR A 161 -16.60 -21.77 9.75
CA THR A 161 -15.60 -22.74 10.15
C THR A 161 -14.26 -22.04 10.28
N ILE A 162 -13.61 -22.15 11.42
CA ILE A 162 -12.27 -21.58 11.61
C ILE A 162 -11.26 -22.51 10.91
N PRO A 163 -10.45 -22.03 9.96
CA PRO A 163 -9.46 -22.84 9.28
C PRO A 163 -8.21 -23.11 10.16
N GLU A 164 -7.29 -23.92 9.65
CA GLU A 164 -5.95 -24.06 10.23
C GLU A 164 -5.13 -22.78 10.00
N VAL A 165 -4.30 -22.43 10.99
CA VAL A 165 -3.49 -21.22 10.99
C VAL A 165 -2.01 -21.55 11.16
N THR A 166 -1.17 -20.84 10.41
CA THR A 166 0.27 -20.79 10.66
C THR A 166 0.56 -19.47 11.37
N LEU A 167 1.13 -19.55 12.57
CA LEU A 167 1.47 -18.37 13.36
C LEU A 167 2.88 -17.90 13.05
N ASP A 168 3.09 -16.58 13.07
CA ASP A 168 4.42 -16.02 13.20
C ASP A 168 4.88 -16.23 14.65
N GLU A 169 5.79 -17.19 14.84
CA GLU A 169 6.27 -17.58 16.18
C GLU A 169 6.92 -16.42 16.93
N TRP A 170 7.65 -15.56 16.22
CA TRP A 170 8.34 -14.43 16.84
C TRP A 170 7.34 -13.36 17.27
N ALA A 171 6.43 -12.95 16.38
CA ALA A 171 5.42 -11.94 16.70
C ALA A 171 4.47 -12.45 17.79
N THR A 172 4.09 -13.73 17.73
CA THR A 172 3.26 -14.39 18.75
C THR A 172 3.94 -14.39 20.11
N ALA A 173 5.24 -14.71 20.17
CA ALA A 173 5.99 -14.71 21.42
C ALA A 173 6.20 -13.29 21.97
N ARG A 174 6.45 -12.31 21.09
CA ARG A 174 6.63 -10.90 21.45
C ARG A 174 5.35 -10.31 22.04
N ASP A 175 4.23 -10.51 21.37
CA ASP A 175 2.95 -9.89 21.74
C ASP A 175 2.20 -10.70 22.82
N GLY A 176 2.60 -11.95 23.07
CA GLY A 176 1.92 -12.83 24.02
C GLY A 176 0.54 -13.29 23.58
N ALA A 177 0.20 -13.11 22.30
CA ALA A 177 -1.09 -13.45 21.69
C ALA A 177 -0.88 -14.01 20.27
N PRO A 178 -1.78 -14.86 19.74
CA PRO A 178 -1.63 -15.41 18.40
C PRO A 178 -1.55 -14.34 17.31
N ARG A 179 -0.50 -14.41 16.50
CA ARG A 179 -0.24 -13.56 15.34
C ARG A 179 -0.06 -14.45 14.12
N GLU A 180 -0.89 -14.30 13.09
CA GLU A 180 -0.75 -15.07 11.86
C GLU A 180 0.53 -14.69 11.12
N ASP A 181 1.07 -15.69 10.42
CA ASP A 181 2.10 -15.48 9.42
C ASP A 181 1.51 -14.69 8.24
N LEU A 182 2.07 -13.50 8.02
CA LEU A 182 1.70 -12.58 6.94
C LEU A 182 2.39 -12.91 5.62
N SER A 183 3.34 -13.87 5.60
CA SER A 183 3.98 -14.35 4.36
C SER A 183 3.02 -15.12 3.45
N VAL A 184 1.77 -15.34 3.88
CA VAL A 184 0.71 -15.89 3.03
C VAL A 184 0.32 -14.95 1.90
N LEU A 185 0.66 -13.67 2.00
CA LEU A 185 0.42 -12.68 0.97
C LEU A 185 1.49 -12.77 -0.11
N THR A 186 1.04 -12.88 -1.35
CA THR A 186 1.89 -12.74 -2.53
C THR A 186 1.76 -11.33 -3.10
N PRO A 187 2.85 -10.70 -3.58
CA PRO A 187 2.75 -9.45 -4.33
C PRO A 187 1.72 -9.59 -5.46
N PRO A 188 0.76 -8.66 -5.60
CA PRO A 188 -0.28 -8.80 -6.61
C PRO A 188 0.28 -8.48 -8.00
N ASN A 189 -0.31 -9.11 -9.02
CA ASN A 189 -0.17 -8.61 -10.38
C ASN A 189 -0.79 -7.21 -10.45
N LEU A 190 -0.01 -6.22 -10.88
CA LEU A 190 -0.50 -4.85 -11.00
C LEU A 190 -1.60 -4.77 -12.06
N MET A 191 -2.80 -4.42 -11.64
CA MET A 191 -3.87 -4.00 -12.55
C MET A 191 -3.62 -2.54 -12.93
N LEU A 192 -3.37 -2.28 -14.22
CA LEU A 192 -3.13 -0.95 -14.76
C LEU A 192 -4.36 -0.41 -15.50
N GLN A 193 -4.44 0.91 -15.61
CA GLN A 193 -5.51 1.63 -16.31
C GLN A 193 -5.63 1.22 -17.78
N ALA A 194 -4.49 0.96 -18.42
CA ALA A 194 -4.36 0.56 -19.79
C ALA A 194 -3.11 -0.32 -19.92
N GLU A 195 -3.00 -1.02 -21.05
CA GLU A 195 -1.80 -1.77 -21.39
C GLU A 195 -0.60 -0.79 -21.48
N PRO A 196 0.50 -1.07 -20.76
CA PRO A 196 1.68 -0.22 -20.80
C PRO A 196 2.35 -0.29 -22.18
N LEU A 197 2.92 0.84 -22.62
CA LEU A 197 3.83 0.84 -23.76
C LEU A 197 5.15 0.17 -23.33
N VAL A 198 5.70 -0.69 -24.18
CA VAL A 198 7.00 -1.31 -23.97
C VAL A 198 8.01 -0.63 -24.88
N LEU A 199 9.05 -0.05 -24.29
CA LEU A 199 10.13 0.63 -25.00
C LEU A 199 11.47 0.09 -24.51
N SER A 200 12.46 -0.02 -25.38
CA SER A 200 13.86 -0.23 -24.98
C SER A 200 14.35 0.94 -24.12
N ASP A 201 15.26 0.66 -23.19
CA ASP A 201 15.81 1.68 -22.28
C ASP A 201 16.42 2.86 -23.05
N ALA A 202 17.04 2.60 -24.20
CA ALA A 202 17.64 3.61 -25.07
C ALA A 202 16.57 4.53 -25.69
N THR A 203 15.46 3.96 -26.16
CA THR A 203 14.34 4.71 -26.72
C THR A 203 13.61 5.51 -25.66
N ALA A 204 13.32 4.89 -24.51
CA ALA A 204 12.73 5.57 -23.36
C ALA A 204 13.58 6.78 -22.94
N THR A 205 14.90 6.57 -22.74
CA THR A 205 15.84 7.65 -22.37
C THR A 205 15.83 8.79 -23.38
N THR A 206 15.81 8.47 -24.69
CA THR A 206 15.78 9.47 -25.75
C THR A 206 14.46 10.25 -25.74
N PHE A 207 13.33 9.57 -25.59
CA PHE A 207 12.01 10.20 -25.52
C PHE A 207 11.93 11.21 -24.37
N PHE A 208 12.35 10.82 -23.15
CA PHE A 208 12.35 11.71 -21.99
C PHE A 208 13.31 12.89 -22.14
N ALA A 209 14.53 12.64 -22.63
CA ALA A 209 15.50 13.72 -22.86
C ALA A 209 14.97 14.76 -23.87
N HIS A 210 14.27 14.33 -24.92
CA HIS A 210 13.63 15.24 -25.87
C HIS A 210 12.46 16.01 -25.25
N ALA A 211 11.63 15.34 -24.44
CA ALA A 211 10.52 15.98 -23.73
C ALA A 211 11.03 17.08 -22.79
N GLU A 212 12.03 16.78 -21.95
CA GLU A 212 12.63 17.72 -20.99
C GLU A 212 13.23 18.97 -21.65
N GLN A 213 13.82 18.81 -22.83
CA GLN A 213 14.43 19.92 -23.58
C GLN A 213 13.40 20.89 -24.18
N ARG A 214 12.09 20.59 -24.11
CA ARG A 214 10.99 21.39 -24.68
C ARG A 214 11.11 21.66 -26.18
N VAL A 215 11.99 20.92 -26.86
CA VAL A 215 12.22 20.95 -28.30
C VAL A 215 12.28 19.51 -28.77
N PHE A 216 11.13 18.95 -29.13
CA PHE A 216 11.06 17.61 -29.67
C PHE A 216 11.52 17.63 -31.15
N THR A 217 12.83 17.64 -31.36
CA THR A 217 13.38 17.43 -32.70
C THR A 217 12.97 16.06 -33.21
N PRO A 218 12.64 15.92 -34.52
CA PRO A 218 12.22 14.63 -35.06
C PRO A 218 13.26 13.55 -34.80
N VAL A 219 12.82 12.49 -34.14
CA VAL A 219 13.65 11.30 -33.87
C VAL A 219 13.82 10.51 -35.17
N THR A 220 14.93 9.77 -35.29
CA THR A 220 15.25 8.99 -36.51
C THR A 220 15.75 7.58 -36.17
N GLY A 221 15.82 6.71 -37.17
CA GLY A 221 16.34 5.35 -37.02
C GLY A 221 15.49 4.46 -36.12
N GLN A 222 16.14 3.56 -35.38
CA GLN A 222 15.49 2.55 -34.55
C GLN A 222 14.59 3.15 -33.46
N VAL A 223 15.03 4.25 -32.83
CA VAL A 223 14.25 4.97 -31.80
C VAL A 223 12.93 5.47 -32.40
N ARG A 224 12.97 6.03 -33.61
CA ARG A 224 11.75 6.45 -34.31
C ARG A 224 10.85 5.27 -34.63
N ASP A 225 11.39 4.18 -35.14
CA ASP A 225 10.59 2.99 -35.48
C ASP A 225 9.85 2.44 -34.25
N GLU A 226 10.53 2.39 -33.11
CA GLU A 226 9.95 1.94 -31.85
C GLU A 226 8.90 2.91 -31.30
N LEU A 227 9.18 4.22 -31.27
CA LEU A 227 8.20 5.23 -30.85
C LEU A 227 6.99 5.31 -31.80
N ALA A 228 7.18 5.06 -33.10
CA ALA A 228 6.10 5.02 -34.07
C ALA A 228 5.24 3.76 -33.91
N ALA A 229 5.87 2.61 -33.61
CA ALA A 229 5.14 1.39 -33.26
C ALA A 229 4.33 1.55 -31.97
N ALA A 230 4.85 2.30 -30.99
CA ALA A 230 4.15 2.69 -29.77
C ALA A 230 3.10 3.80 -29.98
N GLY A 231 2.96 4.34 -31.19
CA GLY A 231 2.00 5.40 -31.53
C GLY A 231 2.33 6.78 -30.92
N LEU A 232 3.55 6.99 -30.44
CA LEU A 232 4.01 8.25 -29.82
C LEU A 232 4.53 9.25 -30.85
N VAL A 233 5.06 8.78 -31.99
CA VAL A 233 5.51 9.64 -33.09
C VAL A 233 4.96 9.16 -34.43
N GLU A 234 4.85 10.09 -35.37
CA GLU A 234 4.55 9.84 -36.77
C GLU A 234 5.78 9.26 -37.49
N GLN A 235 5.60 8.79 -38.73
CA GLN A 235 6.68 8.23 -39.56
C GLN A 235 7.80 9.23 -39.88
N ASP A 236 7.52 10.53 -39.80
CA ASP A 236 8.50 11.61 -39.96
C ASP A 236 9.25 11.96 -38.66
N GLY A 237 8.91 11.29 -37.54
CA GLY A 237 9.52 11.48 -36.22
C GLY A 237 8.90 12.60 -35.39
N SER A 238 7.85 13.27 -35.87
CA SER A 238 7.10 14.28 -35.09
C SER A 238 6.13 13.62 -34.10
N PRO A 239 5.81 14.24 -32.94
CA PRO A 239 4.89 13.63 -31.98
C PRO A 239 3.46 13.50 -32.54
N THR A 240 2.81 12.36 -32.26
CA THR A 240 1.36 12.19 -32.48
C THR A 240 0.59 12.96 -31.41
N GLY A 241 -0.75 12.99 -31.49
CA GLY A 241 -1.59 13.52 -30.41
C GLY A 241 -1.36 12.84 -29.05
N ALA A 242 -1.13 11.52 -29.05
CA ALA A 242 -0.78 10.78 -27.84
C ALA A 242 0.64 11.15 -27.36
N GLY A 243 1.62 11.21 -28.27
CA GLY A 243 2.98 11.65 -27.95
C GLY A 243 3.03 13.05 -27.34
N PHE A 244 2.27 13.99 -27.90
CA PHE A 244 2.12 15.33 -27.33
C PHE A 244 1.54 15.31 -25.93
N TRP A 245 0.53 14.48 -25.66
CA TRP A 245 -0.03 14.35 -24.32
C TRP A 245 1.01 13.84 -23.31
N TYR A 246 1.78 12.80 -23.66
CA TYR A 246 2.88 12.33 -22.80
C TYR A 246 3.93 13.43 -22.56
N ILE A 247 4.37 14.12 -23.62
CA ILE A 247 5.37 15.20 -23.51
C ILE A 247 4.86 16.35 -22.62
N ASP A 248 3.63 16.82 -22.86
CA ASP A 248 3.02 17.91 -22.11
C ASP A 248 2.84 17.54 -20.62
N HIS A 249 2.42 16.31 -20.34
CA HIS A 249 2.30 15.80 -18.98
C HIS A 249 3.65 15.71 -18.26
N LEU A 250 4.71 15.23 -18.93
CA LEU A 250 6.06 15.20 -18.36
C LEU A 250 6.60 16.60 -18.05
N LEU A 251 6.22 17.61 -18.84
CA LEU A 251 6.63 19.00 -18.66
C LEU A 251 5.85 19.75 -17.59
N SER A 252 4.60 19.36 -17.36
CA SER A 252 3.68 20.00 -16.41
C SER A 252 3.61 19.30 -15.05
N GLY A 253 3.91 18.00 -14.99
CA GLY A 253 3.85 17.21 -13.78
C GLY A 253 5.08 17.32 -12.88
N THR A 254 4.88 17.13 -11.58
CA THR A 254 5.95 17.07 -10.58
C THR A 254 6.63 15.71 -10.67
N GLY A 255 7.91 15.70 -11.05
CA GLY A 255 8.70 14.50 -11.32
C GLY A 255 9.39 13.93 -10.07
N TRP A 256 9.30 12.61 -9.93
CA TRP A 256 9.84 11.82 -8.83
C TRP A 256 10.50 10.55 -9.35
N ASN A 257 11.39 9.98 -8.54
CA ASN A 257 11.90 8.63 -8.75
C ASN A 257 12.08 7.88 -7.44
N ILE A 258 11.83 6.57 -7.49
CA ILE A 258 12.22 5.61 -6.46
C ILE A 258 13.36 4.78 -7.02
N THR A 259 14.48 4.78 -6.31
CA THR A 259 15.65 3.96 -6.64
C THR A 259 15.76 2.81 -5.64
N VAL A 260 16.08 1.62 -6.14
CA VAL A 260 16.38 0.45 -5.33
C VAL A 260 17.88 0.21 -5.37
N ALA A 261 18.51 0.17 -4.20
CA ALA A 261 19.96 -0.01 -4.07
C ALA A 261 20.35 -1.49 -4.23
N THR A 262 20.30 -1.97 -5.47
CA THR A 262 20.74 -3.30 -5.89
C THR A 262 21.99 -3.21 -6.77
N PRO A 263 22.74 -4.32 -6.99
CA PRO A 263 23.90 -4.31 -7.89
C PRO A 263 23.59 -3.78 -9.30
N THR A 264 22.37 -4.04 -9.78
CA THR A 264 21.76 -3.40 -10.94
C THR A 264 20.61 -2.52 -10.46
N PRO A 265 20.79 -1.19 -10.34
CA PRO A 265 19.77 -0.31 -9.79
C PRO A 265 18.49 -0.33 -10.63
N HIS A 266 17.37 -0.58 -9.98
CA HIS A 266 16.05 -0.45 -10.58
C HIS A 266 15.47 0.92 -10.22
N VAL A 267 14.88 1.59 -11.20
CA VAL A 267 14.33 2.94 -11.02
C VAL A 267 12.88 2.97 -11.49
N PHE A 268 11.97 3.31 -10.58
CA PHE A 268 10.60 3.67 -10.90
C PHE A 268 10.52 5.19 -10.98
N ARG A 269 10.13 5.75 -12.12
CA ARG A 269 9.99 7.21 -12.30
C ARG A 269 8.53 7.56 -12.47
N PHE A 270 8.10 8.70 -11.97
CA PHE A 270 6.72 9.12 -12.14
C PHE A 270 6.57 10.65 -12.11
N TRP A 271 5.56 11.14 -12.83
CA TRP A 271 5.22 12.55 -12.95
C TRP A 271 3.76 12.74 -12.62
N VAL A 272 3.50 13.45 -11.53
CA VAL A 272 2.15 13.63 -10.98
C VAL A 272 1.58 14.96 -11.41
N THR A 273 0.35 14.96 -11.90
CA THR A 273 -0.53 16.14 -11.97
C THR A 273 -1.74 15.91 -11.07
N ASP A 274 -2.61 16.91 -10.94
CA ASP A 274 -3.84 16.82 -10.13
C ASP A 274 -4.72 15.61 -10.51
N ALA A 275 -4.75 15.23 -11.78
CA ALA A 275 -5.68 14.22 -12.30
C ALA A 275 -4.99 12.89 -12.65
N THR A 276 -3.79 12.93 -13.21
CA THR A 276 -3.12 11.75 -13.77
C THR A 276 -1.67 11.66 -13.34
N THR A 277 -1.15 10.45 -13.31
CA THR A 277 0.27 10.18 -13.13
C THR A 277 0.77 9.36 -14.32
N ILE A 278 1.86 9.80 -14.94
CA ILE A 278 2.62 8.99 -15.89
C ILE A 278 3.77 8.37 -15.13
N PHE A 279 4.09 7.12 -15.38
CA PHE A 279 5.21 6.46 -14.75
C PHE A 279 5.97 5.54 -15.70
N THR A 280 7.22 5.29 -15.34
CA THR A 280 8.04 4.23 -15.92
C THR A 280 8.56 3.28 -14.89
N ALA A 281 8.65 2.01 -15.29
CA ALA A 281 9.18 0.93 -14.49
C ALA A 281 10.03 0.00 -15.37
N PRO A 282 11.06 -0.67 -14.82
CA PRO A 282 11.72 -1.75 -15.53
C PRO A 282 10.70 -2.85 -15.89
N HIS A 283 10.84 -3.45 -17.07
CA HIS A 283 10.01 -4.58 -17.46
C HIS A 283 10.31 -5.79 -16.55
N PRO A 284 9.29 -6.49 -16.00
CA PRO A 284 9.52 -7.59 -15.08
C PRO A 284 10.23 -8.79 -15.72
N ASP A 285 9.97 -9.04 -17.01
CA ASP A 285 10.45 -10.23 -17.73
C ASP A 285 11.49 -9.95 -18.83
N GLU A 286 11.79 -8.68 -19.14
CA GLU A 286 12.61 -8.29 -20.31
C GLU A 286 13.71 -7.31 -19.90
N ASP A 287 14.94 -7.81 -19.79
CA ASP A 287 16.11 -6.97 -19.49
C ASP A 287 16.33 -5.91 -20.58
N GLY A 288 16.56 -4.66 -20.16
CA GLY A 288 16.79 -3.55 -21.08
C GLY A 288 15.52 -2.96 -21.69
N ALA A 289 14.34 -3.38 -21.20
CA ALA A 289 13.05 -2.81 -21.54
C ALA A 289 12.44 -2.04 -20.36
N THR A 290 11.74 -0.97 -20.71
CA THR A 290 11.03 -0.06 -19.82
C THR A 290 9.55 -0.07 -20.19
N LEU A 291 8.70 -0.21 -19.17
CA LEU A 291 7.27 0.05 -19.26
C LEU A 291 7.03 1.54 -19.14
N LEU A 292 6.20 2.11 -20.02
CA LEU A 292 5.66 3.46 -19.94
C LEU A 292 4.13 3.36 -19.83
N ALA A 293 3.59 3.84 -18.72
CA ALA A 293 2.16 3.76 -18.44
C ALA A 293 1.65 5.02 -17.76
N TYR A 294 0.33 5.08 -17.59
CA TYR A 294 -0.33 6.12 -16.82
C TYR A 294 -1.43 5.53 -15.94
N CYS A 295 -1.79 6.27 -14.90
CA CYS A 295 -2.92 5.99 -14.04
C CYS A 295 -3.56 7.30 -13.57
N PRO A 296 -4.80 7.28 -13.05
CA PRO A 296 -5.31 8.36 -12.24
C PRO A 296 -4.44 8.57 -11.00
N SER A 297 -4.21 9.82 -10.58
CA SER A 297 -3.27 10.13 -9.48
C SER A 297 -3.67 9.48 -8.14
N ASN A 298 -4.95 9.20 -7.93
CA ASN A 298 -5.44 8.49 -6.73
C ASN A 298 -5.03 7.00 -6.67
N ASP A 299 -4.60 6.41 -7.79
CA ASP A 299 -4.21 5.00 -7.89
C ASP A 299 -2.68 4.81 -7.85
N LEU A 300 -1.93 5.91 -7.87
CA LEU A 300 -0.46 5.91 -7.81
C LEU A 300 0.06 5.09 -6.63
N PHE A 301 -0.46 5.29 -5.42
CA PHE A 301 0.07 4.64 -4.22
C PHE A 301 -0.07 3.12 -4.26
N ARG A 302 -1.17 2.61 -4.81
CA ARG A 302 -1.36 1.16 -4.97
C ARG A 302 -0.32 0.60 -5.94
N ILE A 303 -0.09 1.27 -7.07
CA ILE A 303 0.91 0.88 -8.07
C ILE A 303 2.32 0.94 -7.46
N LEU A 304 2.67 2.02 -6.76
CA LEU A 304 3.95 2.19 -6.08
C LEU A 304 4.22 1.07 -5.08
N LEU A 305 3.25 0.78 -4.19
CA LEU A 305 3.39 -0.24 -3.15
C LEU A 305 3.47 -1.65 -3.74
N GLY A 306 2.74 -1.92 -4.83
CA GLY A 306 2.88 -3.17 -5.56
C GLY A 306 4.24 -3.31 -6.26
N TRP A 307 4.77 -2.21 -6.84
CA TRP A 307 6.07 -2.23 -7.51
C TRP A 307 7.25 -2.43 -6.55
N VAL A 308 7.26 -1.73 -5.40
CA VAL A 308 8.31 -1.93 -4.38
C VAL A 308 8.13 -3.24 -3.60
N THR A 309 7.17 -4.08 -4.00
CA THR A 309 6.81 -5.34 -3.34
C THR A 309 6.63 -5.17 -1.83
N ALA A 310 5.95 -4.10 -1.41
CA ALA A 310 5.72 -3.85 0.00
C ALA A 310 4.84 -4.97 0.57
N THR A 311 5.44 -5.84 1.38
CA THR A 311 4.71 -6.84 2.16
C THR A 311 4.37 -6.26 3.53
N PRO A 312 3.13 -6.42 4.02
CA PRO A 312 2.81 -6.04 5.38
C PRO A 312 3.54 -6.97 6.35
N ALA A 313 3.90 -6.42 7.51
CA ALA A 313 4.45 -7.16 8.62
C ALA A 313 3.79 -6.67 9.90
N TRP A 314 3.91 -7.49 10.96
CA TRP A 314 3.52 -7.07 12.29
C TRP A 314 4.23 -5.77 12.66
N PRO A 315 3.51 -4.74 13.17
CA PRO A 315 4.14 -3.47 13.53
C PRO A 315 5.27 -3.71 14.52
N MET A 316 6.40 -3.05 14.29
CA MET A 316 7.61 -3.13 15.10
C MET A 316 8.06 -1.73 15.50
N ASP A 317 8.61 -1.60 16.70
CA ASP A 317 9.30 -0.38 17.16
C ASP A 317 10.81 -0.58 16.97
N VAL A 318 11.30 -0.16 15.80
CA VAL A 318 12.71 -0.33 15.43
C VAL A 318 13.43 0.99 15.66
N HIS A 319 14.55 0.95 16.38
CA HIS A 319 15.48 2.06 16.48
C HIS A 319 16.92 1.55 16.43
N LEU A 320 17.64 1.88 15.36
CA LEU A 320 19.05 1.53 15.18
C LEU A 320 19.85 2.78 14.80
N GLU A 321 21.03 2.93 15.40
CA GLU A 321 22.03 3.92 15.00
C GLU A 321 23.23 3.19 14.39
N LEU A 322 23.50 3.46 13.10
CA LEU A 322 24.50 2.75 12.32
C LEU A 322 25.54 3.71 11.74
N SER A 323 26.81 3.33 11.71
CA SER A 323 27.77 3.98 10.82
C SER A 323 27.47 3.66 9.35
N GLY A 324 27.95 4.49 8.43
CA GLY A 324 27.89 4.20 6.98
C GLY A 324 28.49 2.85 6.60
N GLN A 325 29.57 2.43 7.27
CA GLN A 325 30.19 1.12 7.05
C GLN A 325 29.27 -0.03 7.49
N GLN A 326 28.61 0.09 8.65
CA GLN A 326 27.67 -0.94 9.12
C GLN A 326 26.46 -1.05 8.19
N LEU A 327 25.92 0.06 7.70
CA LEU A 327 24.84 0.03 6.72
C LEU A 327 25.31 -0.64 5.42
N GLN A 328 26.50 -0.28 4.92
CA GLN A 328 27.05 -0.88 3.72
C GLN A 328 27.29 -2.39 3.87
N ASP A 329 27.87 -2.83 4.99
CA ASP A 329 28.07 -4.25 5.28
C ASP A 329 26.75 -5.01 5.38
N LYS A 330 25.71 -4.38 5.94
CA LYS A 330 24.37 -4.94 5.99
C LYS A 330 23.73 -5.04 4.61
N LEU A 331 23.85 -4.03 3.75
CA LEU A 331 23.27 -4.05 2.39
C LEU A 331 24.02 -4.99 1.42
N GLU A 332 25.35 -5.06 1.52
CA GLU A 332 26.17 -5.85 0.58
C GLU A 332 26.36 -7.31 1.01
N ARG A 333 26.46 -7.56 2.33
CA ARG A 333 26.90 -8.85 2.89
C ARG A 333 25.91 -9.41 3.91
N ASP A 334 24.76 -8.77 4.09
CA ASP A 334 23.76 -9.12 5.10
C ASP A 334 24.36 -9.29 6.51
N THR A 335 25.37 -8.49 6.84
CA THR A 335 26.12 -8.62 8.09
C THR A 335 25.96 -7.37 8.93
N LEU A 336 25.36 -7.51 10.11
CA LEU A 336 25.29 -6.43 11.10
C LEU A 336 25.70 -6.96 12.48
N THR A 337 26.73 -6.36 13.06
CA THR A 337 27.09 -6.63 14.46
C THR A 337 26.23 -5.76 15.35
N PHE A 338 25.16 -6.34 15.89
CA PHE A 338 24.25 -5.69 16.81
C PHE A 338 23.96 -6.61 17.99
N THR A 339 23.98 -6.07 19.21
CA THR A 339 23.63 -6.77 20.43
C THR A 339 22.37 -6.14 21.01
N GLY A 340 21.22 -6.72 20.67
CA GLY A 340 19.92 -6.43 21.23
C GLY A 340 19.06 -7.70 21.24
N SER A 341 17.89 -7.66 21.87
CA SER A 341 16.97 -8.80 21.94
C SER A 341 15.51 -8.39 21.71
N ASP A 342 15.30 -7.25 21.07
CA ASP A 342 14.03 -6.57 20.84
C ASP A 342 13.67 -6.58 19.33
N ASP A 343 12.69 -5.75 18.96
CA ASP A 343 12.24 -5.53 17.60
C ASP A 343 13.39 -5.13 16.66
N ALA A 344 14.29 -4.26 17.11
CA ALA A 344 15.44 -3.85 16.33
C ALA A 344 16.39 -5.02 16.05
N ALA A 345 16.58 -5.91 17.02
CA ALA A 345 17.39 -7.12 16.85
C ALA A 345 16.76 -8.11 15.87
N GLU A 346 15.44 -8.30 15.92
CA GLU A 346 14.74 -9.15 14.95
C GLU A 346 14.80 -8.55 13.55
N PHE A 347 14.49 -7.27 13.39
CA PHE A 347 14.55 -6.56 12.10
C PHE A 347 15.94 -6.66 11.45
N ALA A 348 17.00 -6.57 12.27
CA ALA A 348 18.38 -6.69 11.83
C ALA A 348 18.79 -8.11 11.37
N LYS A 349 18.04 -9.16 11.69
CA LYS A 349 18.33 -10.53 11.21
C LYS A 349 17.92 -10.78 9.77
N HIS A 350 17.02 -9.97 9.23
CA HIS A 350 16.49 -10.15 7.88
C HIS A 350 17.32 -9.37 6.86
N PRO A 351 17.43 -9.85 5.61
CA PRO A 351 18.08 -9.11 4.54
C PRO A 351 17.45 -7.74 4.31
N TRP A 352 18.29 -6.75 4.01
CA TRP A 352 17.87 -5.36 3.83
C TRP A 352 18.00 -4.94 2.37
N THR A 353 16.96 -4.29 1.87
CA THR A 353 16.99 -3.54 0.61
C THR A 353 16.77 -2.07 0.95
N LEU A 354 17.69 -1.20 0.52
CA LEU A 354 17.54 0.24 0.68
C LEU A 354 16.82 0.83 -0.54
N LEU A 355 15.80 1.65 -0.27
CA LEU A 355 15.08 2.42 -1.29
C LEU A 355 15.15 3.91 -0.96
N SER A 356 15.16 4.73 -2.00
CA SER A 356 15.19 6.20 -1.88
C SER A 356 14.18 6.85 -2.81
N LEU A 357 13.33 7.72 -2.26
CA LEU A 357 12.45 8.62 -2.99
C LEU A 357 13.16 9.96 -3.20
N ARG A 358 13.28 10.37 -4.47
CA ARG A 358 13.92 11.62 -4.88
C ARG A 358 13.06 12.41 -5.84
N ASN A 359 13.22 13.72 -5.86
CA ASN A 359 12.60 14.58 -6.88
C ASN A 359 13.44 14.61 -8.17
N SER A 360 12.97 15.35 -9.17
CA SER A 360 13.67 15.57 -10.44
C SER A 360 15.01 16.32 -10.34
N ALA A 361 15.27 16.99 -9.21
CA ALA A 361 16.55 17.64 -8.91
C ALA A 361 17.54 16.72 -8.17
N ASP A 362 17.21 15.43 -8.03
CA ASP A 362 17.98 14.42 -7.28
C ASP A 362 18.09 14.69 -5.76
N GLU A 363 17.22 15.57 -5.24
CA GLU A 363 17.09 15.78 -3.80
C GLU A 363 16.32 14.60 -3.18
N THR A 364 16.83 14.06 -2.07
CA THR A 364 16.23 12.90 -1.39
C THR A 364 15.25 13.34 -0.32
N PHE A 365 14.02 12.86 -0.39
CA PHE A 365 12.94 13.20 0.54
C PHE A 365 12.69 12.10 1.57
N LEU A 366 12.85 10.84 1.17
CA LEU A 366 12.64 9.69 2.04
C LEU A 366 13.61 8.57 1.65
N ASN A 367 14.24 7.97 2.65
CA ASN A 367 14.88 6.66 2.48
C ASN A 367 14.20 5.67 3.39
N TRP A 368 14.13 4.41 2.97
CA TRP A 368 13.62 3.35 3.81
C TRP A 368 14.28 2.03 3.49
N ILE A 369 14.25 1.16 4.49
CA ILE A 369 14.78 -0.19 4.44
C ILE A 369 13.59 -1.14 4.38
N HIS A 370 13.59 -1.97 3.36
CA HIS A 370 12.66 -3.07 3.18
C HIS A 370 13.27 -4.39 3.66
N THR A 371 12.44 -5.16 4.35
CA THR A 371 12.68 -6.58 4.63
C THR A 371 11.47 -7.37 4.13
N SER A 372 11.68 -8.60 3.68
CA SER A 372 10.61 -9.42 3.11
C SER A 372 9.55 -9.86 4.13
N SER A 373 9.86 -9.83 5.44
CA SER A 373 9.06 -10.45 6.51
C SER A 373 8.90 -9.61 7.78
N ARG A 374 9.66 -8.51 7.92
CA ARG A 374 9.62 -7.60 9.09
C ARG A 374 9.30 -6.16 8.71
N GLY A 375 8.75 -5.99 7.50
CA GLY A 375 8.19 -4.73 7.05
C GLY A 375 9.27 -3.72 6.67
N GLN A 376 8.98 -2.46 7.00
CA GLN A 376 9.65 -1.29 6.43
C GLN A 376 10.06 -0.33 7.55
N ALA A 377 11.28 0.18 7.50
CA ALA A 377 11.78 1.19 8.44
C ALA A 377 12.32 2.41 7.68
N ALA A 378 11.92 3.62 8.07
CA ALA A 378 12.46 4.85 7.52
C ALA A 378 13.94 4.99 7.93
N ALA A 379 14.78 5.50 7.03
CA ALA A 379 16.19 5.74 7.27
C ALA A 379 16.50 7.23 7.12
N TRP A 380 17.07 7.81 8.17
CA TRP A 380 17.43 9.23 8.24
C TRP A 380 18.95 9.36 8.33
N PHE A 381 19.47 10.27 7.54
CA PHE A 381 20.85 10.73 7.65
C PHE A 381 20.78 12.01 8.48
N GLU A 382 21.19 11.96 9.75
CA GLU A 382 21.26 13.16 10.61
C GLU A 382 22.69 13.73 10.61
N PRO A 383 23.01 14.70 9.73
CA PRO A 383 24.26 15.43 9.83
C PRO A 383 24.15 16.44 10.99
N THR A 384 24.32 16.00 12.23
CA THR A 384 24.45 16.95 13.35
C THR A 384 25.89 17.44 13.46
N LEU A 385 26.07 18.76 13.60
CA LEU A 385 27.35 19.45 13.80
C LEU A 385 28.20 18.95 14.99
N ARG A 386 27.70 18.01 15.80
CA ARG A 386 28.33 17.53 17.04
C ARG A 386 28.87 16.10 16.96
N ASN A 387 28.57 15.34 15.91
CA ASN A 387 29.07 13.98 15.76
C ASN A 387 29.98 13.90 14.53
N ALA A 388 31.27 13.68 14.75
CA ALA A 388 32.26 13.53 13.67
C ALA A 388 32.18 12.16 12.96
N ASN A 389 31.28 11.29 13.41
CA ASN A 389 30.91 10.04 12.77
C ASN A 389 29.45 10.20 12.36
N ASP A 390 29.19 10.48 11.08
CA ASP A 390 27.83 10.58 10.53
C ASP A 390 27.08 9.27 10.79
N LEU A 391 26.24 9.24 11.83
CA LEU A 391 25.39 8.09 12.15
C LEU A 391 24.10 8.18 11.34
N ILE A 392 23.63 7.02 10.92
CA ILE A 392 22.42 6.79 10.15
C ILE A 392 21.41 6.20 11.11
N THR A 393 20.25 6.84 11.24
CA THR A 393 19.17 6.40 12.10
C THR A 393 18.16 5.62 11.29
N VAL A 394 17.96 4.35 11.61
CA VAL A 394 16.88 3.52 11.06
C VAL A 394 15.76 3.46 12.09
N ARG A 395 14.57 3.92 11.72
CA ARG A 395 13.41 3.95 12.61
C ARG A 395 12.14 3.43 11.95
N GLN A 396 11.44 2.55 12.65
CA GLN A 396 10.06 2.17 12.35
C GLN A 396 9.19 2.57 13.53
N HIS A 397 8.11 3.30 13.22
CA HIS A 397 7.12 3.72 14.21
C HIS A 397 5.83 2.98 13.96
N ILE A 398 5.24 2.43 15.03
CA ILE A 398 3.97 1.70 14.97
C ILE A 398 2.86 2.60 14.41
N ASP A 399 2.80 3.86 14.83
CA ASP A 399 1.74 4.81 14.45
C ASP A 399 1.95 5.50 13.10
N ALA A 400 3.11 5.28 12.45
CA ALA A 400 3.46 5.95 11.20
C ALA A 400 4.05 4.94 10.19
N PRO A 401 3.25 3.97 9.70
CA PRO A 401 3.71 3.02 8.69
C PRO A 401 4.17 3.73 7.41
N LEU A 402 5.10 3.08 6.68
CA LEU A 402 5.75 3.65 5.49
C LEU A 402 4.75 4.20 4.46
N TRP A 403 3.64 3.50 4.21
CA TRP A 403 2.67 3.93 3.19
C TRP A 403 2.05 5.29 3.52
N LEU A 404 1.81 5.60 4.80
CA LEU A 404 1.36 6.93 5.22
C LEU A 404 2.44 7.99 5.01
N GLN A 405 3.69 7.67 5.35
CA GLN A 405 4.83 8.58 5.14
C GLN A 405 5.03 8.87 3.65
N LEU A 406 4.95 7.85 2.79
CA LEU A 406 5.04 8.01 1.33
C LEU A 406 3.92 8.90 0.80
N MET A 407 2.68 8.68 1.26
CA MET A 407 1.55 9.52 0.87
C MET A 407 1.73 10.97 1.29
N SER A 408 2.11 11.21 2.55
CA SER A 408 2.31 12.58 3.04
C SER A 408 3.46 13.26 2.32
N THR A 409 4.61 12.59 2.14
CA THR A 409 5.78 13.17 1.46
C THR A 409 5.46 13.56 0.02
N ILE A 410 4.75 12.72 -0.73
CA ILE A 410 4.40 13.03 -2.12
C ILE A 410 3.32 14.13 -2.19
N ALA A 411 2.33 14.12 -1.30
CA ALA A 411 1.25 15.11 -1.30
C ALA A 411 1.70 16.51 -0.82
N GLU A 412 2.60 16.59 0.17
CA GLU A 412 3.10 17.88 0.72
C GLU A 412 4.04 18.61 -0.25
N ASN A 413 4.60 17.91 -1.23
CA ASN A 413 5.57 18.44 -2.19
C ASN A 413 5.02 18.50 -3.62
N GLN A 414 3.68 18.42 -3.77
CA GLN A 414 2.98 18.66 -5.04
C GLN A 414 2.71 20.14 -5.28
#